data_AF-A0A367QVY5-F1
#
_entry.id   AF-A0A367QVY5-F1
#
_cell.length_a   1.000
_cell.length_b   1.000
_cell.length_c   1.000
_cell.angle_alpha   90.00
_cell.angle_beta   90.00
_cell.angle_gamma   90.00
#
_symmetry.space_group_name_H-M   'P 1'
#
loop_
_entity.id
_entity.type
_entity.pdbx_description
1 polymer ?
#
loop_
_entity_poly.entity_id
_entity_poly.type
_entity_poly.pdbx_seq_one_letter_code
_entity_poly.pdbx_strand_id
1 'polypeptide(L)'
;MKREPSRDSLLNLLLPLALILGLVLILSLNVGEARGERALTSPLETWLKVIVGYLAAATEIAAAVVIGGAVIRGITSYLRLLFARSKQHFDATEAIRLQLGRVLALGLEFTVASDILRTAVAPTRQDILNLGAIVLLRTLLNYFLEREIQQGEQRRLPEPEIDRSI
;
A
#
# COMPACT_ATOMS: atom_id res chain seq x y z
N MET A 1 14.04 11.10 34.39
CA MET A 1 13.61 9.94 33.58
C MET A 1 13.89 10.26 32.11
N LYS A 2 14.74 9.48 31.43
CA LYS A 2 15.25 9.75 30.07
C LYS A 2 14.68 8.71 29.10
N ARG A 3 14.06 9.20 28.01
CA ARG A 3 13.71 8.51 26.74
C ARG A 3 12.54 7.51 26.75
N GLU A 4 11.35 7.97 26.33
CA GLU A 4 10.26 7.12 25.83
C GLU A 4 9.76 7.44 24.39
N PRO A 5 10.56 7.92 23.40
CA PRO A 5 10.03 8.10 22.03
C PRO A 5 9.75 6.78 21.30
N SER A 6 10.22 5.65 21.83
CA SER A 6 10.14 4.34 21.15
C SER A 6 8.83 3.59 21.41
N ARG A 7 8.13 3.85 22.52
CA ARG A 7 6.88 3.15 22.85
C ARG A 7 5.71 3.62 22.01
N ASP A 8 5.62 4.92 21.76
CA ASP A 8 4.54 5.51 20.97
C ASP A 8 4.57 5.06 19.49
N SER A 9 5.77 4.96 18.92
CA SER A 9 5.96 4.42 17.56
C SER A 9 5.59 2.94 17.47
N LEU A 10 5.94 2.14 18.48
CA LEU A 10 5.55 0.72 18.55
C LEU A 10 4.04 0.56 18.70
N LEU A 11 3.38 1.38 19.52
CA LEU A 11 1.93 1.34 19.70
C LEU A 11 1.19 1.78 18.42
N ASN A 12 1.64 2.84 17.72
CA ASN A 12 1.05 3.29 16.46
C ASN A 12 1.15 2.26 15.32
N LEU A 13 2.16 1.38 15.35
CA LEU A 13 2.27 0.26 14.40
C LEU A 13 1.50 -0.97 14.87
N LEU A 14 1.64 -1.32 16.16
CA LEU A 14 1.04 -2.53 16.73
C LEU A 14 -0.48 -2.46 16.77
N LEU A 15 -1.06 -1.27 16.95
CA LEU A 15 -2.51 -1.09 17.07
C LEU A 15 -3.26 -1.40 15.76
N PRO A 16 -2.92 -0.84 14.59
CA PRO A 16 -3.54 -1.24 13.32
C PRO A 16 -3.22 -2.69 12.97
N LEU A 17 -2.00 -3.18 13.25
CA LEU A 17 -1.61 -4.57 13.00
C LEU A 17 -2.47 -5.56 13.81
N ALA A 18 -2.66 -5.29 15.10
CA ALA A 18 -3.46 -6.11 16.00
C ALA A 18 -4.95 -6.04 15.64
N LEU A 19 -5.46 -4.88 15.21
CA LEU A 19 -6.82 -4.75 14.71
C LEU A 19 -7.04 -5.55 13.42
N ILE A 20 -6.10 -5.48 12.46
CA ILE A 20 -6.17 -6.25 11.21
C ILE A 20 -6.12 -7.75 11.52
N LEU A 21 -5.16 -8.20 12.33
CA LEU A 21 -5.04 -9.61 12.72
C LEU A 21 -6.26 -10.10 13.50
N GLY A 22 -6.77 -9.30 14.43
CA GLY A 22 -7.97 -9.60 15.20
C GLY A 22 -9.22 -9.69 14.32
N LEU A 23 -9.41 -8.74 13.40
CA LEU A 23 -10.52 -8.73 12.44
C LEU A 23 -10.46 -9.94 11.50
N VAL A 24 -9.29 -10.22 10.91
CA VAL A 24 -9.07 -11.38 10.03
C VAL A 24 -9.32 -12.68 10.79
N LEU A 25 -8.88 -12.78 12.04
CA LEU A 25 -9.11 -13.95 12.89
C LEU A 25 -10.61 -14.13 13.19
N ILE A 26 -11.31 -13.06 13.59
CA ILE A 26 -12.76 -13.08 13.87
C ILE A 26 -13.53 -13.50 12.62
N LEU A 27 -13.22 -12.91 11.46
CA LEU A 27 -13.87 -13.26 10.21
C LEU A 27 -13.55 -14.70 9.77
N SER A 28 -12.29 -15.14 9.92
CA SER A 28 -11.89 -16.52 9.59
C SER A 28 -12.62 -17.56 10.44
N LEU A 29 -12.89 -17.27 11.71
CA LEU A 29 -13.61 -18.15 12.62
C LEU A 29 -15.13 -18.14 12.39
N ASN A 30 -15.70 -16.98 12.06
CA ASN A 30 -17.16 -16.81 11.93
C ASN A 30 -17.74 -17.20 10.55
N VAL A 31 -16.92 -17.21 9.49
CA VAL A 31 -17.35 -17.53 8.10
C VAL A 31 -17.86 -18.97 7.92
N GLY A 32 -17.70 -19.85 8.93
CA GLY A 32 -18.30 -21.19 8.95
C GLY A 32 -19.80 -21.26 9.27
N GLU A 33 -20.36 -20.26 9.97
CA GLU A 33 -21.72 -20.30 10.55
C GLU A 33 -22.78 -19.59 9.69
N ALA A 34 -22.38 -18.71 8.77
CA ALA A 34 -23.28 -17.98 7.86
C ALA A 34 -23.90 -18.86 6.74
N ARG A 35 -23.98 -20.18 6.97
CA ARG A 35 -24.51 -21.18 6.02
C ARG A 35 -25.87 -21.73 6.45
N GLY A 36 -26.48 -21.14 7.48
CA GLY A 36 -27.66 -21.69 8.15
C GLY A 36 -29.03 -21.15 7.75
N GLU A 37 -29.14 -20.10 6.93
CA GLU A 37 -30.45 -19.61 6.48
C GLU A 37 -30.56 -19.66 4.96
N ARG A 38 -31.68 -20.23 4.51
CA ARG A 38 -32.01 -20.56 3.12
C ARG A 38 -31.98 -19.31 2.22
N ALA A 39 -30.82 -18.93 1.72
CA ALA A 39 -30.72 -18.02 0.60
C ALA A 39 -31.22 -18.76 -0.64
N LEU A 40 -32.45 -18.46 -1.06
CA LEU A 40 -32.82 -18.63 -2.46
C LEU A 40 -31.70 -17.97 -3.26
N THR A 41 -30.98 -18.71 -4.11
CA THR A 41 -29.98 -18.13 -5.01
C THR A 41 -30.69 -17.14 -5.91
N SER A 42 -30.81 -15.90 -5.47
CA SER A 42 -31.55 -14.88 -6.19
C SER A 42 -30.79 -14.60 -7.48
N PRO A 43 -31.45 -14.50 -8.64
CA PRO A 43 -30.78 -14.16 -9.90
C PRO A 43 -29.90 -12.91 -9.78
N LEU A 44 -30.28 -11.97 -8.90
CA LEU A 44 -29.54 -10.76 -8.58
C LEU A 44 -28.13 -11.02 -8.02
N GLU A 45 -27.94 -12.04 -7.17
CA GLU A 45 -26.63 -12.38 -6.60
C GLU A 45 -25.64 -12.83 -7.70
N THR A 46 -26.12 -13.60 -8.68
CA THR A 46 -25.33 -14.03 -9.83
C THR A 46 -24.92 -12.85 -10.69
N TRP A 47 -25.87 -11.95 -11.00
CA TRP A 47 -25.57 -10.74 -11.79
C TRP A 47 -24.57 -9.82 -11.08
N LEU A 48 -24.72 -9.67 -9.75
CA LEU A 48 -23.82 -8.86 -8.94
C LEU A 48 -22.39 -9.45 -8.91
N LYS A 49 -22.24 -10.77 -8.78
CA LYS A 49 -20.95 -11.48 -8.92
C LYS A 49 -20.27 -11.22 -10.25
N VAL A 50 -21.03 -11.27 -11.34
CA VAL A 50 -20.51 -11.04 -12.68
C VAL A 50 -20.04 -9.60 -12.85
N ILE A 51 -20.88 -8.62 -12.48
CA ILE A 51 -20.56 -7.19 -12.60
C ILE A 51 -19.31 -6.85 -11.77
N VAL A 52 -19.27 -7.28 -10.52
CA VAL A 52 -18.15 -6.98 -9.64
C VAL A 52 -16.87 -7.69 -10.10
N GLY A 53 -16.98 -8.91 -10.64
CA GLY A 53 -15.85 -9.60 -11.26
C GLY A 53 -15.25 -8.81 -12.43
N TYR A 54 -16.08 -8.23 -13.30
CA TYR A 54 -15.60 -7.38 -14.38
C TYR A 54 -15.00 -6.06 -13.89
N LEU A 55 -15.58 -5.43 -12.88
CA LEU A 55 -15.03 -4.21 -12.29
C LEU A 55 -13.68 -4.47 -11.64
N ALA A 56 -13.55 -5.55 -10.86
CA ALA A 56 -12.29 -5.97 -10.26
C ALA A 56 -11.21 -6.22 -11.34
N ALA A 57 -11.54 -7.00 -12.38
CA ALA A 57 -10.63 -7.24 -13.50
C ALA A 57 -10.22 -5.94 -14.22
N ALA A 58 -11.16 -5.00 -14.44
CA ALA A 58 -10.86 -3.72 -15.06
C ALA A 58 -9.90 -2.88 -14.19
N THR A 59 -10.12 -2.84 -12.87
CA THR A 59 -9.21 -2.13 -11.95
C THR A 59 -7.82 -2.77 -11.91
N GLU A 60 -7.73 -4.10 -11.99
CA GLU A 60 -6.47 -4.84 -12.03
C GLU A 60 -5.69 -4.59 -13.33
N ILE A 61 -6.39 -4.55 -14.46
CA ILE A 61 -5.81 -4.16 -15.76
C ILE A 61 -5.30 -2.72 -15.71
N ALA A 62 -6.08 -1.79 -15.15
CA ALA A 62 -5.65 -0.40 -14.99
C ALA A 62 -4.37 -0.29 -14.14
N ALA A 63 -4.30 -1.03 -13.03
CA ALA A 63 -3.10 -1.13 -12.20
C ALA A 63 -1.90 -1.63 -13.03
N ALA A 64 -2.06 -2.73 -13.77
CA ALA A 64 -1.01 -3.31 -14.59
C ALA A 64 -0.49 -2.35 -15.66
N VAL A 65 -1.39 -1.61 -16.32
CA VAL A 65 -1.03 -0.60 -17.34
C VAL A 65 -0.26 0.56 -16.72
N VAL A 66 -0.74 1.09 -15.59
CA VAL A 66 -0.11 2.23 -14.90
C VAL A 66 1.28 1.85 -14.38
N ILE A 67 1.40 0.71 -13.71
CA ILE A 67 2.67 0.19 -13.18
C ILE A 67 3.63 -0.14 -14.32
N GLY A 68 3.17 -0.91 -15.32
CA GLY A 68 4.00 -1.32 -16.45
C GLY A 68 4.52 -0.13 -17.25
N GLY A 69 3.65 0.84 -17.54
CA GLY A 69 4.03 2.08 -18.22
C GLY A 69 5.07 2.90 -17.43
N ALA A 70 4.90 2.99 -16.11
CA ALA A 70 5.86 3.69 -15.25
C ALA A 70 7.23 3.02 -15.23
N VAL A 71 7.26 1.69 -15.12
CA VAL A 71 8.50 0.90 -15.14
C VAL A 71 9.24 1.07 -16.46
N ILE A 72 8.55 0.96 -17.61
CA ILE A 72 9.16 1.14 -18.93
C ILE A 72 9.73 2.56 -19.06
N ARG A 73 8.97 3.58 -18.65
CA ARG A 73 9.43 4.97 -18.68
C ARG A 73 10.62 5.21 -17.75
N GLY A 74 10.61 4.63 -16.56
CA GLY A 74 11.70 4.71 -15.59
C GLY A 74 13.00 4.09 -16.14
N ILE A 75 12.93 2.87 -16.67
CA ILE A 75 14.06 2.17 -17.28
C ILE A 75 14.64 2.99 -18.45
N THR A 76 13.78 3.45 -19.37
CA THR A 76 14.25 4.22 -20.54
C THR A 76 14.90 5.54 -20.14
N SER A 77 14.36 6.22 -19.13
CA SER A 77 14.92 7.48 -18.62
C SER A 77 16.27 7.26 -17.92
N TYR A 78 16.37 6.21 -17.11
CA TYR A 78 17.59 5.83 -16.40
C TYR A 78 18.71 5.43 -17.36
N LEU A 79 18.41 4.59 -18.37
CA LEU A 79 19.39 4.19 -19.39
C LEU A 79 19.91 5.40 -20.17
N ARG A 80 19.03 6.33 -20.61
CA ARG A 80 19.48 7.56 -21.27
C ARG A 80 20.43 8.37 -20.41
N LEU A 81 20.17 8.45 -19.10
CA LEU A 81 21.02 9.17 -18.16
C LEU A 81 22.43 8.56 -18.10
N LEU A 82 22.51 7.23 -17.98
CA LEU A 82 23.77 6.48 -17.94
C LEU A 82 24.61 6.68 -19.21
N PHE A 83 23.97 6.69 -20.38
CA PHE A 83 24.66 6.93 -21.65
C PHE A 83 25.08 8.39 -21.86
N ALA A 84 24.42 9.36 -21.21
CA ALA A 84 24.65 10.79 -21.43
C ALA A 84 25.87 11.37 -20.70
N ARG A 85 26.63 10.61 -19.89
CA ARG A 85 27.90 11.01 -19.24
C ARG A 85 27.90 12.39 -18.53
N SER A 86 26.75 12.90 -18.12
CA SER A 86 26.61 14.25 -17.53
C SER A 86 26.85 14.25 -16.02
N LYS A 87 27.55 15.24 -15.45
CA LYS A 87 27.85 15.34 -14.00
C LYS A 87 26.63 15.61 -13.10
N GLN A 88 25.42 15.81 -13.64
CA GLN A 88 24.17 16.03 -12.88
C GLN A 88 23.39 14.74 -12.54
N HIS A 89 24.04 13.59 -12.41
CA HIS A 89 23.37 12.30 -12.23
C HIS A 89 22.51 12.19 -10.95
N PHE A 90 22.88 12.90 -9.88
CA PHE A 90 22.21 12.75 -8.59
C PHE A 90 20.77 13.30 -8.61
N ASP A 91 20.58 14.57 -9.01
CA ASP A 91 19.24 15.19 -9.00
C ASP A 91 18.27 14.53 -10.00
N ALA A 92 18.77 14.12 -11.17
CA ALA A 92 17.94 13.51 -12.19
C ALA A 92 17.51 12.07 -11.82
N THR A 93 18.35 11.32 -11.12
CA THR A 93 17.99 9.97 -10.64
C THR A 93 16.95 10.04 -9.52
N GLU A 94 17.11 11.00 -8.59
CA GLU A 94 16.14 11.26 -7.52
C GLU A 94 14.76 11.61 -8.10
N ALA A 95 14.72 12.46 -9.14
CA ALA A 95 13.48 12.82 -9.82
C ALA A 95 12.79 11.62 -10.48
N ILE A 96 13.54 10.73 -11.15
CA ILE A 96 13.00 9.49 -11.73
C ILE A 96 12.41 8.60 -10.64
N ARG A 97 13.11 8.43 -9.51
CA ARG A 97 12.68 7.61 -8.39
C ARG A 97 11.39 8.16 -7.75
N LEU A 98 11.30 9.47 -7.54
CA LEU A 98 10.10 10.13 -6.99
C LEU A 98 8.89 9.99 -7.93
N GLN A 99 9.11 10.18 -9.24
CA GLN A 99 8.04 10.02 -10.22
C GLN A 99 7.56 8.57 -10.29
N LEU A 100 8.48 7.61 -10.33
CA LEU A 100 8.16 6.19 -10.32
C LEU A 100 7.40 5.81 -9.05
N GLY A 101 7.87 6.21 -7.88
CA GLY A 101 7.21 5.95 -6.60
C GLY A 101 5.76 6.44 -6.55
N ARG A 102 5.50 7.65 -7.07
CA ARG A 102 4.13 8.21 -7.13
C ARG A 102 3.19 7.40 -8.01
N VAL A 103 3.66 6.96 -9.18
CA VAL A 103 2.83 6.18 -10.11
C VAL A 103 2.64 4.74 -9.61
N LEU A 104 3.66 4.17 -8.97
CA LEU A 104 3.54 2.86 -8.30
C LEU A 104 2.53 2.91 -7.15
N ALA A 105 2.52 3.96 -6.34
CA ALA A 105 1.53 4.15 -5.28
C ALA A 105 0.10 4.17 -5.85
N LEU A 106 -0.13 4.91 -6.94
CA LEU A 106 -1.42 4.92 -7.64
C LEU A 106 -1.81 3.53 -8.18
N GLY A 107 -0.86 2.82 -8.79
CA GLY A 107 -1.08 1.45 -9.26
C GLY A 107 -1.50 0.51 -8.14
N LEU A 108 -0.90 0.66 -6.96
CA LEU A 108 -1.32 -0.07 -5.77
C LEU A 108 -2.74 0.32 -5.34
N GLU A 109 -3.15 1.59 -5.33
CA GLU A 109 -4.53 1.94 -4.99
C GLU A 109 -5.57 1.17 -5.83
N PHE A 110 -5.31 1.00 -7.13
CA PHE A 110 -6.16 0.18 -8.00
C PHE A 110 -6.18 -1.31 -7.65
N THR A 111 -5.05 -1.89 -7.23
CA THR A 111 -5.03 -3.31 -6.83
C THR A 111 -5.87 -3.55 -5.59
N VAL A 112 -5.84 -2.66 -4.59
CA VAL A 112 -6.72 -2.81 -3.41
C VAL A 112 -8.17 -2.56 -3.74
N ALA A 113 -8.47 -1.64 -4.66
CA ALA A 113 -9.85 -1.48 -5.12
C ALA A 113 -10.37 -2.81 -5.70
N SER A 114 -9.56 -3.50 -6.51
CA SER A 114 -9.88 -4.85 -7.01
C SER A 114 -10.12 -5.87 -5.89
N ASP A 115 -9.23 -5.89 -4.89
CA ASP A 115 -9.34 -6.83 -3.76
C ASP A 115 -10.57 -6.57 -2.89
N ILE A 116 -10.89 -5.30 -2.62
CA ILE A 116 -12.11 -4.89 -1.90
C ILE A 116 -13.35 -5.33 -2.67
N LEU A 117 -13.37 -5.12 -4.00
CA LEU A 117 -14.49 -5.54 -4.85
C LEU A 117 -14.71 -7.06 -4.77
N ARG A 118 -13.65 -7.87 -4.88
CA ARG A 118 -13.75 -9.34 -4.80
C ARG A 118 -14.26 -9.81 -3.43
N THR A 119 -13.75 -9.23 -2.36
CA THR A 119 -14.13 -9.61 -0.98
C THR A 119 -15.54 -9.17 -0.59
N ALA A 120 -16.06 -8.07 -1.15
CA ALA A 120 -17.40 -7.57 -0.85
C ALA A 120 -18.54 -8.50 -1.31
N VAL A 121 -18.31 -9.35 -2.31
CA VAL A 121 -19.38 -10.10 -2.99
C VAL A 121 -19.45 -11.58 -2.62
N ALA A 122 -18.31 -12.21 -2.40
CA ALA A 122 -18.26 -13.62 -2.00
C ALA A 122 -17.03 -13.84 -1.11
N PRO A 123 -17.07 -13.39 0.16
CA PRO A 123 -15.94 -13.53 1.06
C PRO A 123 -15.69 -15.01 1.34
N THR A 124 -14.73 -15.62 0.66
CA THR A 124 -14.22 -16.94 1.05
C THR A 124 -13.19 -16.78 2.18
N ARG A 125 -12.97 -17.83 2.97
CA ARG A 125 -11.90 -17.82 3.99
C ARG A 125 -10.54 -17.47 3.38
N GLN A 126 -10.27 -17.95 2.16
CA GLN A 126 -9.04 -17.65 1.44
C GLN A 126 -8.97 -16.18 1.02
N ASP A 127 -10.07 -15.61 0.54
CA ASP A 127 -10.12 -14.20 0.11
C ASP A 127 -9.94 -13.23 1.29
N ILE A 128 -10.50 -13.57 2.46
CA ILE A 128 -10.33 -12.78 3.69
C ILE A 128 -8.87 -12.82 4.15
N LEU A 129 -8.22 -13.98 4.09
CA LEU A 129 -6.80 -14.11 4.42
C LEU A 129 -5.92 -13.34 3.43
N ASN A 130 -6.22 -13.41 2.12
CA ASN A 130 -5.51 -12.67 1.09
C ASN A 130 -5.65 -11.15 1.30
N LEU A 131 -6.88 -10.66 1.51
CA LEU A 131 -7.13 -9.23 1.81
C LEU A 131 -6.40 -8.81 3.09
N GLY A 132 -6.47 -9.62 4.13
CA GLY A 132 -5.76 -9.40 5.39
C GLY A 132 -4.26 -9.24 5.17
N ALA A 133 -3.65 -10.14 4.40
CA ALA A 133 -2.23 -10.07 4.06
C ALA A 133 -1.86 -8.81 3.26
N ILE A 134 -2.70 -8.40 2.31
CA ILE A 134 -2.47 -7.21 1.48
C ILE A 134 -2.54 -5.92 2.32
N VAL A 135 -3.55 -5.81 3.18
CA VAL A 135 -3.72 -4.66 4.09
C VAL A 135 -2.57 -4.60 5.10
N LEU A 136 -2.13 -5.75 5.62
CA LEU A 136 -0.96 -5.87 6.49
C LEU A 136 0.30 -5.34 5.79
N LEU A 137 0.55 -5.82 4.57
CA LEU A 137 1.72 -5.45 3.77
C LEU A 137 1.74 -3.94 3.52
N ARG A 138 0.59 -3.34 3.18
CA ARG A 138 0.48 -1.87 3.01
C ARG A 138 0.78 -1.10 4.28
N THR A 139 0.24 -1.55 5.41
CA THR A 139 0.46 -0.91 6.70
C THR A 139 1.95 -0.91 7.05
N LEU A 140 2.62 -2.05 6.83
CA LEU A 140 4.06 -2.17 7.03
C LEU A 140 4.85 -1.26 6.09
N LEU A 141 4.56 -1.28 4.78
CA LEU A 141 5.25 -0.43 3.80
C LEU A 141 5.06 1.06 4.08
N ASN A 142 3.84 1.49 4.37
CA ASN A 142 3.55 2.89 4.68
C ASN A 142 4.27 3.33 5.95
N TYR A 143 4.32 2.48 6.97
CA TYR A 143 5.08 2.74 8.19
C TYR A 143 6.59 2.87 7.93
N PHE A 144 7.18 1.96 7.14
CA PHE A 144 8.60 2.04 6.80
C PHE A 144 8.94 3.30 6.02
N LEU A 145 8.09 3.67 5.05
CA LEU A 145 8.28 4.87 4.24
C LEU A 145 8.20 6.15 5.08
N GLU A 146 7.18 6.28 5.92
CA GLU A 146 7.01 7.39 6.85
C GLU A 146 8.23 7.54 7.77
N ARG A 147 8.73 6.41 8.29
CA ARG A 147 9.92 6.39 9.14
C ARG A 147 11.19 6.80 8.41
N GLU A 148 11.38 6.38 7.17
CA GLU A 148 12.53 6.78 6.34
C GLU A 148 12.51 8.29 6.05
N ILE A 149 11.33 8.85 5.75
CA ILE A 149 11.12 10.28 5.51
C ILE A 149 11.49 11.09 6.77
N GLN A 150 10.95 10.71 7.94
CA GLN A 150 11.24 11.40 9.21
C GLN A 150 12.73 11.39 9.58
N GLN A 151 13.43 10.28 9.30
CA GLN A 151 14.88 10.19 9.49
C GLN A 151 15.66 11.08 8.52
N GLY A 152 15.19 11.21 7.28
CA GLY A 152 15.76 12.10 6.28
C GLY A 152 15.61 13.59 6.64
N GLU A 153 14.46 13.98 7.18
CA GLU A 153 14.19 15.37 7.61
C GLU A 153 15.00 15.78 8.84
N GLN A 154 15.13 14.89 9.84
CA GLN A 154 15.96 15.17 11.03
C GLN A 154 17.44 15.37 10.70
N ARG A 155 17.95 14.78 9.61
CA ARG A 155 19.32 15.02 9.13
C ARG A 155 19.50 16.38 8.42
N ARG A 156 18.41 17.07 8.05
CA ARG A 156 18.44 18.34 7.33
C ARG A 156 18.21 19.58 8.22
N LEU A 157 17.90 19.40 9.51
CA LEU A 157 17.76 20.53 10.44
C LEU A 157 19.15 21.13 10.72
N PRO A 158 19.39 22.42 10.42
CA PRO A 158 20.62 23.12 10.83
C PRO A 158 20.74 23.11 12.34
N GLU A 159 21.96 22.95 12.87
CA GLU A 159 22.22 23.15 14.29
C GLU A 159 21.68 24.53 14.70
N PRO A 160 20.96 24.64 15.84
CA PRO A 160 20.59 25.95 16.35
C PRO A 160 21.90 26.71 16.59
N GLU A 161 22.10 27.78 15.82
CA GLU A 161 23.17 28.73 15.99
C GLU A 161 23.06 29.25 17.44
N ILE A 162 23.85 28.68 18.34
CA ILE A 162 23.97 29.16 19.70
C ILE A 162 24.62 30.52 19.56
N ASP A 163 23.78 31.55 19.57
CA ASP A 163 24.16 32.95 19.65
C ASP A 163 25.02 33.14 20.91
N ARG A 164 26.34 33.05 20.73
CA ARG A 164 27.34 33.41 21.72
C ARG A 164 27.60 34.90 21.58
N SER A 165 26.68 35.72 22.08
CA SER A 165 26.87 37.16 22.18
C SER A 165 26.35 37.75 23.49
N ILE A 166 26.81 37.23 24.65
CA ILE A 166 26.91 38.00 25.90
C ILE A 166 28.21 37.62 26.63
#